data_AF-A0AAU4ERY8-F1
#
_entry.id   AF-A0AAU4ERY8-F1
#
_cell.length_a   1.000
_cell.length_b   1.000
_cell.length_c   1.000
_cell.angle_alpha   90.00
_cell.angle_beta   90.00
_cell.angle_gamma   90.00
#
_symmetry.space_group_name_H-M   'P 1'
#
loop_
_entity.id
_entity.type
_entity.pdbx_description
1 polymer ?
#
loop_
_entity_poly.entity_id
_entity_poly.type
_entity_poly.pdbx_seq_one_letter_code
_entity_poly.pdbx_strand_id
1 'polypeptide(L)'
;MTASLHIPTGHPALTALWGYLADVTTALGIGPESCLVDHDTPVSAYVALDEQLPGYPGRDVALLWDETRGWAAAIETHSGQDLVVVRYLGGPTITPAPEHVARFVTALQEDDHRVGRLDPPDLRTAAGLAELDAALRDRSTT
;
A
#
# COMPACT_ATOMS: atom_id res chain seq x y z
N MET A 1 26.85 -0.89 12.81
CA MET A 1 26.78 -1.82 11.66
C MET A 1 25.92 -1.15 10.61
N THR A 2 26.53 -0.65 9.54
CA THR A 2 25.82 -0.04 8.42
C THR A 2 25.41 -1.17 7.48
N ALA A 3 24.12 -1.51 7.46
CA ALA A 3 23.60 -2.40 6.44
C ALA A 3 23.69 -1.67 5.09
N SER A 4 24.55 -2.17 4.20
CA SER A 4 24.53 -1.75 2.81
C SER A 4 23.25 -2.29 2.18
N LEU A 5 22.26 -1.43 1.97
CA LEU A 5 21.10 -1.74 1.14
C LEU A 5 21.62 -2.00 -0.28
N HIS A 6 21.80 -3.27 -0.62
CA HIS A 6 21.93 -3.66 -2.01
C HIS A 6 20.57 -3.44 -2.65
N ILE A 7 20.32 -2.22 -3.13
CA ILE A 7 19.20 -1.94 -4.02
C ILE A 7 19.49 -2.77 -5.27
N PRO A 8 18.71 -3.83 -5.57
CA PRO A 8 18.89 -4.56 -6.81
C PRO A 8 18.47 -3.59 -7.91
N THR A 9 19.43 -3.07 -8.65
CA THR A 9 19.13 -2.18 -9.77
C THR A 9 18.27 -2.94 -10.78
N GLY A 10 16.97 -2.59 -10.86
CA GLY A 10 16.10 -2.83 -12.01
C GLY A 10 15.41 -4.20 -12.13
N HIS A 11 14.95 -4.83 -11.05
CA HIS A 11 14.05 -5.99 -11.22
C HIS A 11 12.70 -5.55 -11.84
N PRO A 12 12.16 -6.22 -12.89
CA PRO A 12 10.90 -5.85 -13.53
C PRO A 12 9.72 -5.67 -12.57
N ALA A 13 9.64 -6.50 -11.52
CA ALA A 13 8.66 -6.36 -10.45
C ALA A 13 8.67 -4.97 -9.79
N LEU A 14 9.84 -4.41 -9.48
CA LEU A 14 9.94 -3.11 -8.84
C LEU A 14 9.51 -1.99 -9.78
N THR A 15 9.86 -2.09 -11.07
CA THR A 15 9.38 -1.16 -12.11
C THR A 15 7.85 -1.23 -12.25
N ALA A 16 7.28 -2.44 -12.26
CA ALA A 16 5.85 -2.65 -12.34
C ALA A 16 5.12 -2.10 -11.10
N LEU A 17 5.70 -2.31 -9.90
CA LEU A 17 5.17 -1.78 -8.65
C LEU A 17 5.19 -0.25 -8.64
N TRP A 18 6.30 0.38 -9.02
CA TRP A 18 6.37 1.84 -9.14
C TRP A 18 5.36 2.40 -10.14
N GLY A 19 5.13 1.72 -11.27
CA GLY A 19 4.06 2.08 -12.20
C GLY A 19 2.68 1.99 -11.55
N TYR A 20 2.40 0.90 -10.82
CA TYR A 20 1.14 0.76 -10.08
C TYR A 20 0.95 1.84 -9.01
N LEU A 21 1.99 2.14 -8.24
CA LEU A 21 1.96 3.18 -7.21
C LEU A 21 1.72 4.55 -7.84
N ALA A 22 2.32 4.86 -8.99
CA ALA A 22 2.06 6.09 -9.73
C ALA A 22 0.60 6.22 -10.18
N ASP A 23 -0.02 5.12 -10.64
CA ASP A 23 -1.44 5.10 -10.98
C ASP A 23 -2.32 5.34 -9.73
N VAL A 24 -1.95 4.73 -8.60
CA VAL A 24 -2.65 4.91 -7.31
C VAL A 24 -2.52 6.33 -6.79
N THR A 25 -1.32 6.92 -6.77
CA THR A 25 -1.12 8.31 -6.33
C THR A 25 -1.86 9.28 -7.24
N THR A 26 -1.90 8.99 -8.55
CA THR A 26 -2.71 9.78 -9.50
C THR A 26 -4.20 9.72 -9.17
N ALA A 27 -4.73 8.53 -8.88
CA ALA A 27 -6.13 8.36 -8.49
C ALA A 27 -6.47 9.02 -7.14
N LEU A 28 -5.48 9.12 -6.23
CA LEU A 28 -5.58 9.83 -4.96
C LEU A 28 -5.39 11.34 -5.10
N GLY A 29 -4.89 11.83 -6.24
CA GLY A 29 -4.60 13.25 -6.45
C GLY A 29 -3.33 13.75 -5.75
N ILE A 30 -2.42 12.84 -5.36
CA ILE A 30 -1.15 13.14 -4.69
C ILE A 30 0.05 12.84 -5.60
N GLY A 31 1.20 13.42 -5.26
CA GLY A 31 2.44 13.20 -6.01
C GLY A 31 3.14 11.87 -5.65
N PRO A 32 3.90 11.27 -6.59
CA PRO A 32 4.64 10.03 -6.37
C PRO A 32 5.74 10.14 -5.30
N GLU A 33 6.18 11.36 -4.96
CA GLU A 33 7.09 11.63 -3.84
C GLU A 33 6.52 11.23 -2.47
N SER A 34 5.21 11.01 -2.39
CA SER A 34 4.53 10.51 -1.18
C SER A 34 4.74 9.02 -0.97
N CYS A 35 5.36 8.32 -1.92
CA CYS A 35 5.60 6.88 -1.89
C CYS A 35 7.02 6.53 -1.43
N LEU A 36 7.12 5.50 -0.60
CA LEU A 36 8.36 4.81 -0.26
C LEU A 36 8.16 3.30 -0.47
N VAL A 37 9.15 2.62 -1.05
CA VAL A 37 9.11 1.17 -1.25
C VAL A 37 10.25 0.53 -0.47
N ASP A 38 9.92 -0.51 0.30
CA ASP A 38 10.87 -1.46 0.87
C ASP A 38 10.98 -2.70 -0.04
N HIS A 39 12.20 -3.00 -0.46
CA HIS A 39 12.50 -4.08 -1.40
C HIS A 39 12.81 -5.41 -0.72
N ASP A 40 12.90 -5.45 0.62
CA ASP A 40 13.04 -6.70 1.36
C ASP A 40 11.82 -7.58 1.12
N THR A 41 11.97 -8.90 1.29
CA THR A 41 10.85 -9.83 1.16
C THR A 41 10.21 -10.04 2.54
N PRO A 42 8.91 -9.74 2.74
CA PRO A 42 7.93 -9.33 1.72
C PRO A 42 8.08 -7.88 1.26
N VAL A 43 7.97 -7.65 -0.05
CA VAL A 43 8.03 -6.30 -0.63
C VAL A 43 6.85 -5.49 -0.11
N SER A 44 7.11 -4.26 0.33
CA SER A 44 6.09 -3.37 0.85
C SER A 44 6.26 -1.94 0.35
N ALA A 45 5.17 -1.18 0.40
CA ALA A 45 5.16 0.23 0.08
C ALA A 45 4.34 1.01 1.10
N TYR A 46 4.76 2.24 1.30
CA TYR A 46 4.15 3.22 2.16
C TYR A 46 3.76 4.41 1.28
N VAL A 47 2.55 4.93 1.45
CA VAL A 47 2.07 6.14 0.77
C VAL A 47 1.50 7.08 1.83
N ALA A 48 2.15 8.22 2.03
CA ALA A 48 1.63 9.26 2.91
C ALA A 48 0.35 9.88 2.31
N LEU A 49 -0.65 10.11 3.15
CA LEU A 49 -1.85 10.87 2.80
C LEU A 49 -1.83 12.21 3.54
N ASP A 50 -2.28 13.27 2.88
CA ASP A 50 -2.40 14.60 3.51
C ASP A 50 -3.64 14.69 4.41
N GLU A 51 -4.60 13.78 4.22
CA GLU A 51 -5.88 13.81 4.90
C GLU A 51 -5.88 13.12 6.25
N GLN A 52 -6.78 13.56 7.13
CA GLN A 52 -6.98 12.97 8.46
C GLN A 52 -8.28 12.16 8.48
N LEU A 53 -8.30 11.11 9.30
CA LEU A 53 -9.52 10.34 9.56
C LEU A 53 -10.30 10.95 10.74
N PRO A 54 -11.63 11.13 10.64
CA PRO A 54 -12.44 11.68 11.73
C PRO A 54 -12.30 10.94 13.07
N GLY A 55 -12.14 9.61 13.02
CA GLY A 55 -11.94 8.77 14.21
C GLY A 55 -10.56 8.93 14.87
N TYR A 56 -9.60 9.60 14.21
CA TYR A 56 -8.21 9.73 14.66
C TYR A 56 -7.67 11.15 14.43
N PRO A 57 -8.26 12.17 15.08
CA PRO A 57 -7.88 13.57 14.85
C PRO A 57 -6.41 13.82 15.23
N GLY A 58 -5.70 14.57 14.36
CA GLY A 58 -4.30 14.92 14.58
C GLY A 58 -3.34 13.74 14.47
N ARG A 59 -3.72 12.69 13.75
CA ARG A 59 -2.84 11.58 13.34
C ARG A 59 -2.64 11.64 11.84
N ASP A 60 -1.40 11.50 11.43
CA ASP A 60 -1.06 11.35 10.02
C ASP A 60 -1.52 9.96 9.55
N VAL A 61 -2.00 9.91 8.32
CA VAL A 61 -2.58 8.71 7.72
C VAL A 61 -1.68 8.25 6.60
N ALA A 62 -1.53 6.94 6.49
CA ALA A 62 -0.80 6.34 5.40
C ALA A 62 -1.57 5.16 4.82
N LEU A 63 -1.37 4.92 3.53
CA LEU A 63 -1.66 3.63 2.96
C LEU A 63 -0.42 2.75 3.01
N LEU A 64 -0.61 1.53 3.47
CA LEU A 64 0.38 0.47 3.43
C LEU A 64 -0.05 -0.51 2.34
N TRP A 65 0.91 -0.89 1.52
CA TRP A 65 0.77 -2.01 0.61
C TRP A 65 1.83 -3.04 0.97
N ASP A 66 1.45 -4.31 1.04
CA ASP A 66 2.44 -5.39 1.06
C ASP A 66 2.02 -6.50 0.12
N GLU A 67 3.00 -7.21 -0.44
CA GLU A 67 2.75 -8.23 -1.44
C GLU A 67 2.01 -9.46 -0.91
N THR A 68 1.69 -9.55 0.39
CA THR A 68 0.95 -10.67 1.00
C THR A 68 -0.48 -10.30 1.39
N ARG A 69 -0.71 -9.05 1.83
CA ARG A 69 -1.99 -8.56 2.37
C ARG A 69 -2.65 -7.50 1.49
N GLY A 70 -1.94 -6.97 0.49
CA GLY A 70 -2.42 -5.87 -0.33
C GLY A 70 -2.51 -4.57 0.47
N TRP A 71 -3.57 -3.79 0.25
CA TRP A 71 -3.71 -2.45 0.82
C TRP A 71 -4.33 -2.43 2.23
N ALA A 72 -3.81 -1.54 3.06
CA ALA A 72 -4.35 -1.16 4.35
C ALA A 72 -4.21 0.34 4.58
N ALA A 73 -5.14 0.92 5.33
CA ALA A 73 -4.98 2.25 5.92
C ALA A 73 -4.39 2.10 7.33
N ALA A 74 -3.39 2.91 7.63
CA ALA A 74 -2.74 2.98 8.93
C ALA A 74 -2.66 4.44 9.39
N ILE A 75 -2.54 4.61 10.70
CA ILE A 75 -2.27 5.91 11.32
C ILE A 75 -0.91 5.88 11.97
N GLU A 76 -0.18 6.99 11.89
CA GLU A 76 1.04 7.17 12.66
C GLU A 76 0.70 7.39 14.13
N THR A 77 1.45 6.75 15.02
CA THR A 77 1.41 7.05 16.45
C THR A 77 2.38 8.19 16.77
N HIS A 78 2.21 8.84 17.93
CA HIS A 78 3.04 9.98 18.34
C HIS A 78 4.55 9.70 18.45
N SER A 79 5.01 8.44 18.34
CA SER A 79 6.43 8.10 18.31
C SER A 79 7.08 8.35 16.94
N GLY A 80 6.28 8.60 15.88
CA GLY A 80 6.76 8.77 14.51
C GLY A 80 7.42 7.52 13.92
N GLN A 81 7.39 6.39 14.62
CA GLN A 81 8.03 5.14 14.21
C GLN A 81 7.05 3.96 14.13
N ASP A 82 5.90 4.03 14.80
CA ASP A 82 4.93 2.95 14.81
C ASP A 82 3.65 3.35 14.07
N LEU A 83 3.31 2.57 13.06
CA LEU A 83 2.05 2.64 12.32
C LEU A 83 1.06 1.62 12.90
N VAL A 84 -0.18 2.03 13.11
CA VAL A 84 -1.26 1.14 13.52
C VAL A 84 -2.23 0.98 12.36
N VAL A 85 -2.38 -0.25 11.86
CA VAL A 85 -3.37 -0.55 10.82
C VAL A 85 -4.78 -0.37 11.39
N VAL A 86 -5.57 0.46 10.71
CA VAL A 86 -6.96 0.74 11.05
C VAL A 86 -7.89 -0.19 10.29
N ARG A 87 -7.68 -0.35 8.97
CA ARG A 87 -8.46 -1.27 8.12
C ARG A 87 -7.65 -1.77 6.93
N TYR A 88 -7.89 -3.00 6.53
CA TYR A 88 -7.45 -3.55 5.25
C TYR A 88 -8.53 -3.31 4.19
N LEU A 89 -8.13 -2.97 2.97
CA LEU A 89 -9.04 -2.89 1.81
C LEU A 89 -9.66 -4.27 1.52
N GLY A 90 -8.83 -5.33 1.58
CA GLY A 90 -9.23 -6.69 1.24
C GLY A 90 -9.43 -6.88 -0.26
N GLY A 91 -10.35 -7.78 -0.63
CA GLY A 91 -10.55 -8.20 -2.02
C GLY A 91 -9.67 -9.40 -2.42
N PRO A 92 -9.67 -9.79 -3.71
CA PRO A 92 -9.01 -11.01 -4.17
C PRO A 92 -7.57 -10.80 -4.67
N THR A 93 -7.08 -9.56 -4.73
CA THR A 93 -5.79 -9.23 -5.34
C THR A 93 -5.03 -8.17 -4.53
N ILE A 94 -3.70 -8.25 -4.57
CA ILE A 94 -2.80 -7.25 -3.98
C ILE A 94 -2.78 -5.96 -4.81
N THR A 95 -3.21 -5.98 -6.07
CA THR A 95 -3.21 -4.80 -6.96
C THR A 95 -4.61 -4.52 -7.51
N PRO A 96 -5.58 -4.13 -6.66
CA PRO A 96 -6.88 -3.69 -7.14
C PRO A 96 -6.74 -2.45 -8.03
N ALA A 97 -7.76 -2.16 -8.85
CA ALA A 97 -7.74 -0.94 -9.67
C ALA A 97 -7.51 0.31 -8.79
N PRO A 98 -6.68 1.28 -9.22
CA PRO A 98 -6.36 2.49 -8.45
C PRO A 98 -7.59 3.23 -7.87
N GLU A 99 -8.68 3.27 -8.62
CA GLU A 99 -9.94 3.91 -8.22
C GLU A 99 -10.63 3.18 -7.05
N HIS A 100 -10.37 1.87 -6.87
CA HIS A 100 -10.81 1.14 -5.67
C HIS A 100 -10.05 1.59 -4.43
N VAL A 101 -8.75 1.86 -4.55
CA VAL A 101 -7.92 2.37 -3.45
C VAL A 101 -8.34 3.79 -3.08
N ALA A 102 -8.53 4.66 -4.08
CA ALA A 102 -8.99 6.03 -3.84
C ALA A 102 -10.37 6.07 -3.17
N ARG A 103 -11.34 5.29 -3.66
CA ARG A 103 -12.67 5.19 -3.04
C ARG A 103 -12.63 4.64 -1.62
N PHE A 104 -11.70 3.73 -1.32
CA PHE A 104 -11.49 3.25 0.03
C PHE A 104 -11.02 4.37 0.96
N VAL A 105 -10.06 5.19 0.53
CA VAL A 105 -9.62 6.37 1.29
C VAL A 105 -10.79 7.34 1.51
N THR A 106 -11.55 7.67 0.47
CA THR A 106 -12.73 8.56 0.60
C THR A 106 -13.74 8.02 1.60
N ALA A 107 -14.07 6.73 1.55
CA ALA A 107 -15.01 6.13 2.48
C ALA A 107 -14.51 6.14 3.94
N LEU A 108 -13.21 6.00 4.17
CA LEU A 108 -12.62 6.17 5.51
C LEU A 108 -12.70 7.62 6.00
N GLN A 109 -12.51 8.59 5.11
CA GLN A 109 -12.67 10.02 5.42
C GLN A 109 -14.13 10.37 5.76
N GLU A 110 -15.08 9.68 5.14
CA GLU A 110 -16.52 9.79 5.43
C GLU A 110 -16.95 8.97 6.68
N ASP A 111 -16.00 8.33 7.37
CA ASP A 111 -16.21 7.46 8.52
C ASP A 111 -17.13 6.26 8.23
N ASP A 112 -17.17 5.78 6.98
CA ASP A 112 -17.95 4.59 6.62
C ASP A 112 -17.28 3.32 7.16
N HIS A 113 -17.82 2.80 8.26
CA HIS A 113 -17.33 1.57 8.87
C HIS A 113 -17.66 0.29 8.08
N ARG A 114 -18.41 0.36 6.97
CA ARG A 114 -18.74 -0.80 6.13
C ARG A 114 -17.63 -1.14 5.13
N VAL A 115 -16.70 -0.22 4.86
CA VAL A 115 -15.60 -0.49 3.93
C VAL A 115 -14.44 -1.21 4.59
N GLY A 116 -13.80 -2.09 3.82
CA GLY A 116 -12.65 -2.85 4.27
C GLY A 116 -12.98 -3.88 5.35
N ARG A 117 -11.93 -4.35 6.02
CA ARG A 117 -12.00 -5.36 7.10
C ARG A 117 -10.93 -5.11 8.16
N LEU A 118 -11.14 -5.66 9.35
CA LEU A 118 -10.20 -5.56 10.47
C LEU A 118 -9.12 -6.65 10.42
N ASP A 119 -9.50 -7.87 10.03
CA ASP A 119 -8.54 -8.97 9.97
C ASP A 119 -7.63 -8.85 8.75
N PRO A 120 -6.32 -9.13 8.89
CA PRO A 120 -5.40 -9.14 7.76
C PRO A 120 -5.82 -10.21 6.74
N PRO A 121 -5.99 -9.87 5.46
CA PRO A 121 -6.19 -10.85 4.41
C PRO A 121 -4.87 -11.59 4.14
N ASP A 122 -4.97 -12.84 3.70
CA ASP A 122 -3.85 -13.64 3.19
C ASP A 122 -4.10 -13.86 1.70
N LEU A 123 -3.57 -12.96 0.87
CA LEU A 123 -3.83 -12.93 -0.58
C LEU A 123 -2.80 -13.77 -1.35
N ARG A 124 -1.57 -13.83 -0.86
CA ARG A 124 -0.52 -14.70 -1.39
C ARG A 124 0.63 -14.86 -0.39
N THR A 125 1.44 -15.90 -0.60
CA THR A 125 2.71 -16.08 0.09
C THR A 125 3.84 -15.36 -0.65
N ALA A 126 4.65 -14.59 0.08
CA ALA A 126 5.84 -13.95 -0.48
C ALA A 126 6.88 -14.99 -0.87
N ALA A 127 7.28 -14.99 -2.15
CA ALA A 127 8.20 -15.96 -2.74
C ALA A 127 9.32 -15.29 -3.57
N GLY A 128 9.52 -13.99 -3.37
CA GLY A 128 10.56 -13.19 -4.03
C GLY A 128 10.08 -12.44 -5.28
N LEU A 129 10.98 -11.64 -5.84
CA LEU A 129 10.64 -10.66 -6.88
C LEU A 129 10.13 -11.27 -8.20
N ALA A 130 10.51 -12.50 -8.56
CA ALA A 130 10.03 -13.14 -9.78
C ALA A 130 8.53 -13.49 -9.69
N GLU A 131 8.09 -14.04 -8.57
CA GLU A 131 6.68 -14.32 -8.29
C GLU A 131 5.88 -13.04 -8.11
N LEU A 132 6.50 -11.96 -7.61
CA LEU A 132 5.88 -10.64 -7.58
C LEU A 132 5.67 -10.05 -8.98
N ASP A 133 6.64 -10.18 -9.88
CA ASP A 133 6.52 -9.73 -11.29
C ASP A 133 5.34 -10.43 -11.99
N ALA A 134 5.18 -11.75 -11.80
CA ALA A 134 4.04 -12.48 -12.34
C ALA A 134 2.70 -11.92 -11.83
N ALA A 135 2.56 -11.75 -10.51
CA ALA A 135 1.35 -11.20 -9.91
C ALA A 135 1.04 -9.77 -10.39
N LEU A 136 2.06 -8.92 -10.56
CA LEU A 136 1.92 -7.55 -11.05
C LEU A 136 1.60 -7.45 -12.55
N ARG A 137 1.84 -8.49 -13.35
CA ARG A 137 1.49 -8.51 -14.78
C ARG A 137 0.07 -8.99 -15.03
N ASP A 138 -0.44 -9.88 -14.18
CA ASP A 138 -1.84 -10.36 -14.29
C ASP A 138 -2.85 -9.21 -14.15
N ARG A 139 -2.46 -8.07 -13.53
CA ARG A 139 -3.27 -6.85 -13.49
C ARG A 139 -3.55 -6.25 -14.87
N SER A 140 -2.64 -6.42 -15.83
CA SER A 140 -2.72 -5.78 -17.15
C SER A 140 -3.68 -6.48 -18.11
N THR A 141 -4.20 -7.66 -17.73
CA THR A 141 -5.13 -8.46 -18.53
C THR A 141 -6.58 -8.40 -18.05
N THR A 142 -6.89 -7.59 -17.03
CA THR A 142 -8.25 -7.45 -16.45
C THR A 142 -8.73 -6.01 -16.60
#